data_AF-A0AAW7EE02-F1
#
_entry.id   AF-A0AAW7EE02-F1
#
_cell.length_a   1.000
_cell.length_b   1.000
_cell.length_c   1.000
_cell.angle_alpha   90.00
_cell.angle_beta   90.00
_cell.angle_gamma   90.00
#
_symmetry.space_group_name_H-M   'P 1'
#
loop_
_entity.id
_entity.type
_entity.pdbx_description
1 polymer ?
#
loop_
_entity_poly.entity_id
_entity_poly.type
_entity_poly.pdbx_seq_one_letter_code
_entity_poly.pdbx_strand_id
1 'polypeptide(L)'
;MFGGNSPTVGFSSIKGRMDKLKKGKDSTLEVSDEVLQSALVDTNPVLYGGEKGLFCSYDMGDITDCNVYVVTVPTPVDKHNRPDLTPLYKSSETVGKVLKKGDIVIYESTVYPGVTEEECVPVLERVSGLKYNEDFFCGYSPERINPGDKEHTVEKILKVTSGSTPEIGVVV
;
A
#
# COMPACT_ATOMS: atom_id res chain seq x y z
N MET A 1 12.46 0.68 -4.37
CA MET A 1 11.53 0.88 -3.23
C MET A 1 10.49 1.95 -3.60
N PHE A 2 9.23 1.86 -3.17
CA PHE A 2 8.19 2.84 -3.54
C PHE A 2 8.64 4.28 -3.21
N GLY A 3 8.48 5.21 -4.16
CA GLY A 3 8.93 6.61 -4.06
C GLY A 3 10.10 7.00 -4.97
N GLY A 4 10.98 6.07 -5.36
CA GLY A 4 12.17 6.40 -6.16
C GLY A 4 11.88 6.87 -7.60
N ASN A 5 10.76 6.41 -8.19
CA ASN A 5 10.44 6.65 -9.60
C ASN A 5 9.07 7.33 -9.84
N SER A 6 8.25 7.51 -8.79
CA SER A 6 6.90 8.09 -8.85
C SER A 6 6.57 8.87 -7.57
N PRO A 7 5.78 9.96 -7.66
CA PRO A 7 5.22 10.64 -6.49
C PRO A 7 4.48 9.66 -5.58
N THR A 8 4.90 9.55 -4.32
CA THR A 8 4.36 8.55 -3.39
C THR A 8 4.03 9.17 -2.05
N VAL A 9 2.85 8.86 -1.51
CA VAL A 9 2.48 9.17 -0.12
C VAL A 9 2.53 7.89 0.70
N GLY A 10 3.45 7.83 1.66
CA GLY A 10 3.55 6.74 2.63
C GLY A 10 2.66 7.02 3.82
N PHE A 11 1.56 6.28 3.97
CA PHE A 11 0.57 6.52 5.03
C PHE A 11 0.59 5.46 6.14
N SER A 12 0.44 5.89 7.40
CA SER A 12 0.09 5.02 8.52
C SER A 12 -0.63 5.78 9.61
N SER A 13 -1.68 5.18 10.18
CA SER A 13 -2.37 5.71 11.37
C SER A 13 -1.52 5.70 12.64
N ILE A 14 -0.37 5.01 12.63
CA ILE A 14 0.56 4.95 13.76
C ILE A 14 1.50 6.16 13.72
N LYS A 15 1.08 7.26 14.36
CA LYS A 15 1.84 8.52 14.40
C LYS A 15 3.33 8.32 14.78
N GLY A 16 3.61 7.52 15.80
CA GLY A 16 4.99 7.27 16.24
C GLY A 16 5.87 6.55 15.21
N ARG A 17 5.28 5.77 14.29
CA ARG A 17 6.00 5.19 13.14
C ARG A 17 6.30 6.27 12.10
N MET A 18 5.30 7.10 11.78
CA MET A 18 5.46 8.20 10.83
C MET A 18 6.47 9.24 11.29
N ASP A 19 6.49 9.59 12.58
CA ASP A 19 7.46 10.54 13.15
C ASP A 19 8.91 10.06 13.04
N LYS A 20 9.14 8.73 13.02
CA LYS A 20 10.47 8.14 12.79
C LYS A 20 10.82 8.12 11.31
N LEU A 21 9.89 7.69 10.46
CA LEU A 21 10.10 7.64 9.01
C LEU A 21 10.35 9.03 8.43
N LYS A 22 9.65 10.08 8.90
CA LYS A 22 9.93 11.48 8.55
C LYS A 22 11.33 11.96 8.91
N LYS A 23 11.99 11.30 9.87
CA LYS A 23 13.38 11.57 10.26
C LYS A 23 14.36 10.62 9.57
N GLY A 24 13.91 9.92 8.53
CA GLY A 24 14.67 8.90 7.81
C GLY A 24 15.18 7.77 8.70
N LYS A 25 14.38 7.35 9.69
CA LYS A 25 14.68 6.22 10.56
C LYS A 25 13.70 5.09 10.33
N ASP A 26 14.19 3.98 9.77
CA ASP A 26 13.43 2.74 9.67
C ASP A 26 13.64 1.86 10.92
N SER A 27 12.55 1.49 11.58
CA SER A 27 12.59 0.58 12.74
C SER A 27 12.74 -0.89 12.36
N THR A 28 12.47 -1.26 11.10
CA THR A 28 12.60 -2.65 10.64
C THR A 28 14.03 -3.02 10.26
N LEU A 29 14.88 -2.02 10.01
CA LEU A 29 16.27 -2.17 9.56
C LEU A 29 16.38 -2.80 8.15
N GLU A 30 15.28 -2.83 7.41
CA GLU A 30 15.23 -3.33 6.02
C GLU A 30 15.76 -2.27 5.04
N VAL A 31 15.74 -1.00 5.45
CA VAL A 31 16.22 0.14 4.66
C VAL A 31 17.27 0.90 5.47
N SER A 32 18.40 1.24 4.86
CA SER A 32 19.37 2.11 5.52
C SER A 32 18.83 3.53 5.67
N ASP A 33 19.27 4.23 6.71
CA ASP A 33 18.86 5.61 6.95
C ASP A 33 19.22 6.51 5.76
N GLU A 34 20.38 6.29 5.13
CA GLU A 34 20.82 7.08 3.97
C GLU A 34 19.89 6.91 2.77
N VAL A 35 19.49 5.66 2.47
CA VAL A 35 18.57 5.37 1.36
C VAL A 35 17.20 5.97 1.65
N LEU A 36 16.68 5.78 2.86
CA LEU A 36 15.38 6.34 3.22
C LEU A 36 15.40 7.87 3.14
N GLN A 37 16.42 8.53 3.70
CA GLN A 37 16.57 9.98 3.63
C GLN A 37 16.62 10.50 2.20
N SER A 38 17.34 9.80 1.31
CA SER A 38 17.44 10.20 -0.10
C SER A 38 16.11 10.15 -0.85
N ALA A 39 15.13 9.37 -0.36
CA ALA A 39 13.82 9.25 -0.96
C ALA A 39 12.78 10.20 -0.36
N LEU A 40 13.03 10.78 0.82
CA LEU A 40 12.04 11.62 1.52
C LEU A 40 11.87 12.98 0.84
N VAL A 41 10.63 13.44 0.81
CA VAL A 41 10.28 14.81 0.40
C VAL A 41 9.47 15.51 1.49
N ASP A 42 9.64 16.82 1.62
CA ASP A 42 9.02 17.62 2.68
C ASP A 42 7.56 18.00 2.39
N THR A 43 7.15 17.96 1.12
CA THR A 43 5.81 18.34 0.66
C THR A 43 5.13 17.20 -0.08
N ASN A 44 3.81 17.09 0.05
CA ASN A 44 3.02 16.07 -0.62
C ASN A 44 3.13 16.21 -2.16
N PRO A 45 3.82 15.28 -2.85
CA PRO A 45 4.13 15.43 -4.27
C PRO A 45 2.93 15.10 -5.16
N VAL A 46 1.91 14.42 -4.62
CA VAL A 46 0.64 14.13 -5.32
C VAL A 46 -0.25 15.36 -5.33
N LEU A 47 -0.32 16.10 -4.21
CA LEU A 47 -1.18 17.28 -4.09
C LEU A 47 -0.63 18.52 -4.79
N TYR A 48 0.64 18.85 -4.54
CA TYR A 48 1.18 20.15 -4.93
C TYR A 48 1.94 20.11 -6.26
N GLY A 49 2.19 18.92 -6.80
CA GLY A 49 3.19 18.71 -7.84
C GLY A 49 4.60 19.01 -7.31
N GLY A 50 5.60 18.26 -7.75
CA GLY A 50 6.96 18.46 -7.25
C GLY A 50 7.92 17.33 -7.58
N GLU A 51 9.01 17.28 -6.80
CA GLU A 51 10.01 16.23 -6.91
C GLU A 51 9.40 14.86 -6.60
N LYS A 52 9.82 13.85 -7.38
CA LYS A 52 9.44 12.47 -7.10
C LYS A 52 10.11 12.03 -5.80
N GLY A 53 9.33 11.38 -4.95
CA GLY A 53 9.82 10.90 -3.67
C GLY A 53 8.69 10.37 -2.80
N LEU A 54 9.07 10.04 -1.56
CA LEU A 54 8.23 9.51 -0.51
C LEU A 54 7.87 10.62 0.48
N PHE A 55 6.61 11.04 0.47
CA PHE A 55 6.06 11.89 1.51
C PHE A 55 5.40 11.04 2.58
N CYS A 56 5.94 11.02 3.81
CA CYS A 56 5.34 10.26 4.90
C CYS A 56 4.23 11.07 5.59
N SER A 57 3.04 10.49 5.79
CA SER A 57 1.95 11.13 6.53
C SER A 57 1.16 10.15 7.41
N TYR A 58 0.51 10.72 8.42
CA TYR A 58 -0.51 10.05 9.24
C TYR A 58 -1.87 10.74 9.10
N ASP A 59 -1.97 11.77 8.27
CA ASP A 59 -3.22 12.45 7.96
C ASP A 59 -3.88 11.77 6.77
N MET A 60 -5.17 11.44 6.91
CA MET A 60 -5.96 10.84 5.85
C MET A 60 -6.23 11.82 4.70
N GLY A 61 -6.19 13.14 4.96
CA GLY A 61 -6.31 14.16 3.92
C GLY A 61 -5.16 14.13 2.92
N ASP A 62 -3.99 13.58 3.28
CA ASP A 62 -2.84 13.52 2.38
C ASP A 62 -2.94 12.41 1.33
N ILE A 63 -3.86 11.45 1.51
CA ILE A 63 -4.05 10.33 0.57
C ILE A 63 -5.30 10.50 -0.30
N THR A 64 -6.08 11.58 -0.14
CA THR A 64 -7.34 11.76 -0.88
C THR A 64 -7.18 11.89 -2.38
N ASP A 65 -6.03 12.40 -2.83
CA ASP A 65 -5.78 12.70 -4.24
C ASP A 65 -4.91 11.64 -4.93
N CYS A 66 -4.65 10.54 -4.22
CA CYS A 66 -4.12 9.33 -4.82
C CYS A 66 -5.20 8.62 -5.65
N ASN A 67 -4.77 7.96 -6.73
CA ASN A 67 -5.60 7.14 -7.61
C ASN A 67 -5.24 5.64 -7.58
N VAL A 68 -4.11 5.31 -6.95
CA VAL A 68 -3.66 3.94 -6.71
C VAL A 68 -3.27 3.81 -5.23
N TYR A 69 -3.86 2.82 -4.55
CA TYR A 69 -3.64 2.55 -3.14
C TYR A 69 -3.00 1.18 -2.98
N VAL A 70 -1.74 1.13 -2.53
CA VAL A 70 -1.03 -0.12 -2.27
C VAL A 70 -1.07 -0.45 -0.77
N VAL A 71 -1.73 -1.55 -0.42
CA VAL A 71 -1.95 -1.99 0.96
C VAL A 71 -0.92 -3.05 1.35
N THR A 72 -0.04 -2.70 2.28
CA THR A 72 1.12 -3.50 2.72
C THR A 72 1.11 -3.78 4.22
N VAL A 73 -0.07 -4.08 4.78
CA VAL A 73 -0.23 -4.33 6.23
C VAL A 73 0.11 -5.77 6.62
N PRO A 74 0.56 -6.01 7.88
CA PRO A 74 0.87 -7.36 8.33
C PRO A 74 -0.38 -8.24 8.39
N THR A 75 -0.20 -9.53 8.17
CA THR A 75 -1.21 -10.58 8.35
C THR A 75 -0.76 -11.57 9.43
N PRO A 76 -0.78 -11.17 10.71
CA PRO A 76 -0.35 -12.06 11.79
C PRO A 76 -1.26 -13.29 11.84
N VAL A 77 -0.77 -14.42 12.33
CA VAL A 77 -1.56 -15.63 12.50
C VAL A 77 -1.91 -15.85 13.97
N ASP A 78 -3.11 -16.37 14.22
CA ASP A 78 -3.55 -16.78 15.54
C ASP A 78 -2.91 -18.12 15.97
N LYS A 79 -3.18 -18.55 17.21
CA LYS A 79 -2.71 -19.83 17.78
C LYS A 79 -3.16 -21.08 17.02
N HIS A 80 -4.09 -20.95 16.08
CA HIS A 80 -4.61 -22.01 15.23
C HIS A 80 -4.11 -21.88 13.77
N ASN A 81 -3.08 -21.05 13.53
CA ASN A 81 -2.52 -20.75 12.21
C ASN A 81 -3.53 -20.12 11.24
N ARG A 82 -4.55 -19.42 11.75
CA ARG A 82 -5.48 -18.65 10.91
C ARG A 82 -5.01 -17.21 10.83
N PRO A 83 -4.99 -16.60 9.64
CA PRO A 83 -4.61 -15.21 9.51
C PRO A 83 -5.64 -14.31 10.21
N ASP A 84 -5.15 -13.36 10.99
CA ASP A 84 -5.94 -12.24 11.50
C ASP A 84 -5.98 -11.16 10.42
N LEU A 85 -7.15 -11.03 9.79
CA LEU A 85 -7.42 -10.07 8.71
C LEU A 85 -7.76 -8.67 9.24
N THR A 86 -7.76 -8.45 10.56
CA THR A 86 -8.07 -7.14 11.18
C THR A 86 -7.25 -5.98 10.57
N PRO A 87 -5.94 -6.12 10.32
CA PRO A 87 -5.17 -5.05 9.69
C PRO A 87 -5.63 -4.73 8.26
N LEU A 88 -6.02 -5.77 7.50
CA LEU A 88 -6.57 -5.62 6.15
C LEU A 88 -7.89 -4.88 6.18
N TYR A 89 -8.85 -5.32 7.00
CA TYR A 89 -10.14 -4.64 7.12
C TYR A 89 -9.98 -3.16 7.49
N LYS A 90 -9.15 -2.83 8.48
CA LYS A 90 -8.90 -1.44 8.87
C LYS A 90 -8.27 -0.60 7.75
N SER A 91 -7.42 -1.22 6.94
CA SER A 91 -6.80 -0.56 5.79
C SER A 91 -7.81 -0.34 4.68
N SER A 92 -8.63 -1.34 4.37
CA SER A 92 -9.75 -1.24 3.43
C SER A 92 -10.77 -0.19 3.88
N GLU A 93 -11.07 -0.08 5.17
CA GLU A 93 -11.93 0.98 5.71
C GLU A 93 -11.30 2.37 5.56
N THR A 94 -9.98 2.48 5.68
CA THR A 94 -9.27 3.75 5.52
C THR A 94 -9.27 4.18 4.05
N VAL A 95 -8.90 3.26 3.15
CA VAL A 95 -8.92 3.51 1.70
C VAL A 95 -10.34 3.78 1.21
N GLY A 96 -11.33 3.00 1.65
CA GLY A 96 -12.73 3.18 1.28
C GLY A 96 -13.31 4.56 1.61
N LYS A 97 -12.78 5.26 2.62
CA LYS A 97 -13.21 6.63 2.96
C LYS A 97 -12.74 7.69 1.98
N VAL A 98 -11.67 7.41 1.24
CA VAL A 98 -11.04 8.34 0.30
C VAL A 98 -11.14 7.89 -1.15
N LEU A 99 -11.66 6.69 -1.38
CA LEU A 99 -11.79 6.06 -2.68
C LEU A 99 -12.71 6.84 -3.61
N LYS A 100 -12.26 7.05 -4.84
CA LYS A 100 -12.98 7.75 -5.92
C LYS A 100 -13.21 6.80 -7.10
N LYS A 101 -14.08 7.23 -8.02
CA LYS A 101 -14.32 6.49 -9.26
C LYS A 101 -13.07 6.43 -10.12
N GLY A 102 -12.71 5.25 -10.60
CA GLY A 102 -11.53 4.94 -11.38
C GLY A 102 -10.32 4.52 -10.56
N ASP A 103 -10.38 4.60 -9.22
CA ASP A 103 -9.25 4.26 -8.37
C ASP A 103 -8.97 2.75 -8.33
N ILE A 104 -7.70 2.41 -8.07
CA ILE A 104 -7.22 1.01 -8.00
C ILE A 104 -6.68 0.73 -6.60
N VAL A 105 -7.12 -0.35 -5.97
CA VAL A 105 -6.61 -0.82 -4.68
C VAL A 105 -5.82 -2.11 -4.86
N ILE A 106 -4.51 -2.07 -4.65
CA ILE A 106 -3.60 -3.21 -4.79
C ILE A 106 -3.27 -3.74 -3.40
N TYR A 107 -3.51 -5.02 -3.15
CA TYR A 107 -3.09 -5.69 -1.91
C TYR A 107 -1.78 -6.43 -2.14
N GLU A 108 -0.78 -6.21 -1.26
CA GLU A 108 0.48 -6.98 -1.29
C GLU A 108 0.64 -7.90 -0.08
N SER A 109 -0.20 -7.74 0.94
CA SER A 109 -0.21 -8.58 2.13
C SER A 109 -0.40 -10.05 1.77
N THR A 110 0.46 -10.93 2.28
CA THR A 110 0.36 -12.37 2.04
C THR A 110 -0.90 -12.94 2.70
N VAL A 111 -1.79 -13.46 1.86
CA VAL A 111 -3.10 -14.02 2.25
C VAL A 111 -3.42 -15.28 1.44
N TYR A 112 -4.46 -16.02 1.87
CA TYR A 112 -4.99 -17.12 1.08
C TYR A 112 -5.82 -16.58 -0.12
N PRO A 113 -6.01 -17.38 -1.19
CA PRO A 113 -6.80 -16.97 -2.34
C PRO A 113 -8.22 -16.56 -1.96
N GLY A 114 -8.74 -15.50 -2.58
CA GLY A 114 -10.10 -15.00 -2.36
C GLY A 114 -10.22 -13.88 -1.33
N VAL A 115 -9.21 -13.62 -0.48
CA VAL A 115 -9.31 -12.55 0.54
C VAL A 115 -9.56 -11.17 -0.06
N THR A 116 -8.97 -10.85 -1.20
CA THR A 116 -9.21 -9.54 -1.86
C THR A 116 -10.69 -9.38 -2.22
N GLU A 117 -11.27 -10.36 -2.90
CA GLU A 117 -12.65 -10.31 -3.42
C GLU A 117 -13.71 -10.59 -2.36
N GLU A 118 -13.45 -11.52 -1.44
CA GLU A 118 -14.44 -12.01 -0.47
C GLU A 118 -14.42 -11.22 0.84
N GLU A 119 -13.30 -10.60 1.21
CA GLU A 119 -13.13 -9.95 2.52
C GLU A 119 -12.87 -8.44 2.40
N CYS A 120 -11.96 -8.03 1.50
CA CYS A 120 -11.57 -6.63 1.37
C CYS A 120 -12.55 -5.81 0.52
N VAL A 121 -12.97 -6.33 -0.63
CA VAL A 121 -13.92 -5.66 -1.55
C VAL A 121 -15.24 -5.30 -0.86
N PRO A 122 -15.91 -6.18 -0.09
CA PRO A 122 -17.16 -5.82 0.59
C PRO A 122 -17.00 -4.65 1.57
N VAL A 123 -15.83 -4.51 2.19
CA VAL A 123 -15.52 -3.37 3.05
C VAL A 123 -15.34 -2.09 2.24
N LEU A 124 -14.61 -2.15 1.12
CA LEU A 124 -14.43 -1.01 0.21
C LEU A 124 -15.77 -0.52 -0.33
N GLU A 125 -16.62 -1.41 -0.84
CA GLU A 125 -17.96 -1.05 -1.35
C GLU A 125 -18.83 -0.43 -0.26
N ARG A 126 -18.89 -1.06 0.92
CA ARG A 126 -19.69 -0.58 2.05
C ARG A 126 -19.29 0.82 2.51
N VAL A 127 -18.00 1.10 2.57
CA VAL A 127 -17.48 2.37 3.12
C VAL A 127 -17.50 3.49 2.09
N SER A 128 -17.16 3.20 0.83
CA SER A 128 -17.12 4.19 -0.25
C SER A 128 -18.49 4.45 -0.89
N GLY A 129 -19.39 3.47 -0.85
CA GLY A 129 -20.63 3.46 -1.63
C GLY A 129 -20.41 3.24 -3.13
N LEU A 130 -19.18 2.95 -3.55
CA LEU A 130 -18.81 2.63 -4.93
C LEU A 130 -18.95 1.13 -5.19
N LYS A 131 -19.07 0.76 -6.46
CA LYS A 131 -19.16 -0.63 -6.89
C LYS A 131 -17.85 -1.18 -7.44
N TYR A 132 -17.50 -2.39 -7.03
CA TYR A 132 -16.33 -3.10 -7.52
C TYR A 132 -16.47 -3.45 -9.00
N ASN A 133 -15.38 -3.28 -9.76
CA ASN A 133 -15.29 -3.47 -11.22
C ASN A 133 -16.20 -2.59 -12.09
N GLU A 134 -16.93 -1.64 -11.48
CA GLU A 134 -17.68 -0.60 -12.18
C GLU A 134 -17.09 0.78 -11.87
N ASP A 135 -16.99 1.10 -10.58
CA ASP A 135 -16.52 2.38 -10.08
C ASP A 135 -15.09 2.32 -9.56
N PHE A 136 -14.61 1.21 -9.00
CA PHE A 136 -13.22 1.04 -8.59
C PHE A 136 -12.73 -0.38 -8.88
N PHE A 137 -11.42 -0.57 -8.86
CA PHE A 137 -10.80 -1.84 -9.21
C PHE A 137 -9.83 -2.31 -8.14
N CYS A 138 -9.53 -3.61 -8.15
CA CYS A 138 -8.56 -4.19 -7.23
C CYS A 138 -7.45 -4.90 -8.00
N GLY A 139 -6.28 -4.97 -7.36
CA GLY A 139 -5.18 -5.80 -7.78
C GLY A 139 -4.60 -6.58 -6.62
N TYR A 140 -3.77 -7.56 -6.95
CA TYR A 140 -2.98 -8.31 -5.98
C TYR A 140 -1.55 -8.43 -6.50
N SER A 141 -0.58 -8.05 -5.68
CA SER A 141 0.85 -8.18 -5.98
C SER A 141 1.58 -8.65 -4.74
N PRO A 142 1.56 -9.95 -4.43
CA PRO A 142 2.16 -10.46 -3.21
C PRO A 142 3.66 -10.20 -3.21
N GLU A 143 4.15 -9.58 -2.13
CA GLU A 143 5.57 -9.43 -1.92
C GLU A 143 6.22 -10.80 -1.64
N ARG A 144 7.33 -11.11 -2.30
CA ARG A 144 8.06 -12.39 -2.15
C ARG A 144 9.55 -12.20 -1.91
N ILE A 145 9.92 -11.35 -0.96
CA ILE A 145 11.32 -11.17 -0.57
C ILE A 145 11.68 -12.04 0.64
N ASN A 146 12.91 -12.54 0.67
CA ASN A 146 13.51 -13.11 1.86
C ASN A 146 14.16 -11.97 2.66
N PRO A 147 13.76 -11.73 3.93
CA PRO A 147 14.42 -10.73 4.76
C PRO A 147 15.93 -10.97 4.83
N GLY A 148 16.72 -9.94 4.56
CA GLY A 148 18.19 -10.02 4.54
C GLY A 148 18.85 -10.59 3.28
N ASP A 149 18.07 -10.99 2.25
CA ASP A 149 18.61 -11.38 0.94
C ASP A 149 19.04 -10.13 0.15
N LYS A 150 20.37 -9.95 0.03
CA LYS A 150 20.97 -8.82 -0.68
C LYS A 150 21.17 -9.05 -2.18
N GLU A 151 20.96 -10.28 -2.66
CA GLU A 151 21.09 -10.62 -4.08
C GLU A 151 19.74 -10.43 -4.80
N HIS A 152 18.66 -10.94 -4.20
CA HIS A 152 17.28 -10.83 -4.71
C HIS A 152 16.52 -9.71 -4.02
N THR A 153 17.05 -8.49 -4.13
CA THR A 153 16.39 -7.28 -3.61
C THR A 153 15.04 -7.03 -4.31
N VAL A 154 14.14 -6.27 -3.66
CA VAL A 154 12.84 -5.81 -4.20
C VAL A 154 12.93 -5.32 -5.66
N GLU A 155 14.03 -4.65 -6.03
CA GLU A 155 14.22 -4.07 -7.36
C GLU A 155 14.52 -5.10 -8.47
N LYS A 156 14.95 -6.32 -8.10
CA LYS A 156 15.43 -7.34 -9.04
C LYS A 156 14.50 -8.54 -9.16
N ILE A 157 13.54 -8.69 -8.25
CA ILE A 157 12.66 -9.84 -8.22
C ILE A 157 11.52 -9.72 -9.24
N LEU A 158 11.25 -10.80 -9.97
CA LEU A 158 10.07 -10.91 -10.80
C LEU A 158 8.83 -10.99 -9.89
N LYS A 159 7.95 -9.99 -9.99
CA LYS A 159 6.69 -9.96 -9.27
C LYS A 159 5.59 -10.69 -10.03
N VAL A 160 4.74 -11.37 -9.28
CA VAL A 160 3.42 -11.80 -9.76
C VAL A 160 2.46 -10.63 -9.52
N THR A 161 1.70 -10.27 -10.55
CA THR A 161 0.64 -9.27 -10.45
C THR A 161 -0.65 -9.84 -11.01
N SER A 162 -1.78 -9.35 -10.50
CA SER A 162 -3.09 -9.62 -11.06
C SER A 162 -4.00 -8.42 -10.87
N GLY A 163 -4.86 -8.16 -11.86
CA GLY A 163 -5.92 -7.18 -11.78
C GLY A 163 -7.30 -7.83 -11.81
N SER A 164 -8.28 -7.17 -11.22
CA SER A 164 -9.68 -7.63 -11.16
C SER A 164 -10.37 -7.69 -12.52
N THR A 165 -9.83 -6.99 -13.51
CA THR A 165 -10.19 -7.11 -14.94
C THR A 165 -8.91 -7.25 -15.79
N PRO A 166 -9.00 -7.73 -17.05
CA PRO A 166 -7.86 -7.81 -17.96
C PRO A 166 -7.13 -6.47 -18.14
N GLU A 167 -7.87 -5.36 -18.20
CA GLU A 167 -7.32 -4.01 -18.36
C GLU A 167 -6.50 -3.61 -17.14
N ILE A 168 -7.04 -3.86 -15.94
CA ILE A 168 -6.34 -3.56 -14.68
C ILE A 168 -5.13 -4.47 -14.50
N GLY A 169 -5.17 -5.70 -15.03
CA GLY A 169 -4.00 -6.59 -15.05
C GLY A 169 -2.81 -6.07 -15.87
N VAL A 170 -3.02 -5.10 -16.76
CA VAL A 170 -1.92 -4.41 -17.49
C VAL A 170 -1.38 -3.22 -16.69
N VAL A 171 -2.18 -2.65 -15.77
CA VAL A 171 -1.81 -1.49 -14.94
C VAL A 171 -1.03 -1.91 -13.68
N VAL A 172 -1.40 -3.05 -13.08
CA VAL A 172 -0.81 -3.61 -11.84
C VAL A 172 0.47 -4.38 -12.14
#